data_AF-A0A093IYW2-F1
#
_entry.id   AF-A0A093IYW2-F1
#
_cell.length_a   1.000
_cell.length_b   1.000
_cell.length_c   1.000
_cell.angle_alpha   90.00
_cell.angle_beta   90.00
_cell.angle_gamma   90.00
#
_symmetry.space_group_name_H-M   'P 1'
#
loop_
_entity.id
_entity.type
_entity.pdbx_description
1 polymer ?
#
loop_
_entity_poly.entity_id
_entity_poly.type
_entity_poly.pdbx_seq_one_letter_code
_entity_poly.pdbx_strand_id
1 'polypeptide(L)'
;IYMYFVVFIIFGSFFMLNLFIGVVISNFNQQRKKISGKDLFLTEEQKKYYNALKKLGSKKPQKPIPRPLNVFQGLLFDIVSHKAFDITVVTFICLNMVIMMAENSQNSVKDVLNKINFFFVAVFTGECVIKILALRHYFFTSGWNIFDLAVVVLSLVSIGLSEGFRTLFSPTLLRIFRLARIGRILRLIRKARGIRTLLFALLMSLPALFNIGLLLFLLMFIYAIVGMTNFACLGWEGGINNLFNFQTFISSILCLFQITTSAGWDGLLVPLLKGSDSCAPNLNLTYEQKKNCTSKGVGILFFVSYVIISFLIVVNMYIAVILENFSVATEESTDPLCEDDFDMFYETWGKFDPQATQFIEYSALSDFADALAEPLRIPKPNKIELISMDLPIVSGDKIHCLDILLALTKRVLGESGGLDGLELHMEEKFMAANPSKVSYKPITTTLKRKQEEVSALTIQRAFRRYLMQRSFK
;
A
#
# COMPACT_ATOMS: atom_id res chain seq x y z
N ILE A 1 -1.38 -50.94 5.49
CA ILE A 1 -0.56 -49.97 6.26
C ILE A 1 -0.59 -48.58 5.63
N TYR A 2 -0.23 -48.38 4.36
CA TYR A 2 -0.34 -47.06 3.71
C TYR A 2 -1.76 -46.46 3.71
N MET A 3 -2.79 -47.28 3.46
CA MET A 3 -4.19 -46.83 3.56
C MET A 3 -4.55 -46.26 4.94
N TYR A 4 -3.98 -46.78 6.02
CA TYR A 4 -4.19 -46.23 7.37
C TYR A 4 -3.61 -44.82 7.48
N PHE A 5 -2.39 -44.59 6.99
CA PHE A 5 -1.78 -43.25 7.01
C PHE A 5 -2.54 -42.25 6.13
N VAL A 6 -3.04 -42.68 4.97
CA VAL A 6 -3.86 -41.83 4.10
C VAL A 6 -5.15 -41.42 4.81
N VAL A 7 -5.88 -42.37 5.40
CA VAL A 7 -7.11 -42.09 6.16
C VAL A 7 -6.81 -41.19 7.37
N PHE A 8 -5.73 -41.46 8.10
CA PHE A 8 -5.32 -40.63 9.24
C PHE A 8 -4.95 -39.20 8.82
N ILE A 9 -4.26 -39.01 7.70
CA ILE A 9 -3.93 -37.66 7.20
C ILE A 9 -5.20 -36.91 6.80
N ILE A 10 -6.15 -37.57 6.13
CA ILE A 10 -7.41 -36.94 5.70
C ILE A 10 -8.27 -36.53 6.91
N PHE A 11 -8.53 -37.45 7.83
CA PHE A 11 -9.44 -37.16 8.95
C PHE A 11 -8.74 -36.53 10.15
N GLY A 12 -7.53 -36.99 10.50
CA GLY A 12 -6.80 -36.55 11.68
C GLY A 12 -6.05 -35.24 11.48
N SER A 13 -5.48 -35.00 10.29
CA SER A 13 -4.75 -33.76 10.02
C SER A 13 -5.63 -32.75 9.28
N PHE A 14 -6.10 -33.07 8.08
CA PHE A 14 -6.78 -32.10 7.23
C PHE A 14 -8.10 -31.61 7.85
N PHE A 15 -8.98 -32.53 8.29
CA PHE A 15 -10.25 -32.13 8.88
C PHE A 15 -10.10 -31.41 10.22
N MET A 16 -9.30 -31.95 11.14
CA MET A 16 -9.11 -31.34 12.47
C MET A 16 -8.44 -29.97 12.41
N LEU A 17 -7.42 -29.79 11.55
CA LEU A 17 -6.77 -28.49 11.38
C LEU A 17 -7.74 -27.46 10.79
N ASN A 18 -8.53 -27.83 9.79
CA ASN A 18 -9.52 -26.93 9.20
C ASN A 18 -10.63 -26.56 10.19
N LEU A 19 -11.12 -27.52 10.99
CA LEU A 19 -12.08 -27.26 12.06
C LEU A 19 -11.51 -26.30 13.10
N PHE A 20 -10.27 -26.54 13.53
CA PHE A 20 -9.58 -25.69 14.48
C PHE A 20 -9.44 -24.25 13.97
N ILE A 21 -8.94 -24.08 12.74
CA ILE A 21 -8.80 -22.77 12.10
C ILE A 21 -10.16 -22.08 11.98
N GLY A 22 -11.22 -22.81 11.59
CA GLY A 22 -12.57 -22.27 11.49
C GLY A 22 -13.12 -21.73 12.81
N VAL A 23 -12.91 -22.45 13.92
CA VAL A 23 -13.33 -22.00 15.25
C VAL A 23 -12.55 -20.76 15.69
N VAL A 24 -11.22 -20.73 15.47
CA VAL A 24 -10.39 -19.58 15.83
C VAL A 24 -10.79 -18.33 15.04
N ILE A 25 -11.01 -18.45 13.73
CA ILE A 25 -11.49 -17.34 12.88
C ILE A 25 -12.84 -16.81 13.39
N SER A 26 -13.78 -17.72 13.67
CA SER A 26 -15.12 -17.34 14.15
C SER A 26 -15.05 -16.59 15.48
N ASN A 27 -14.26 -17.09 16.44
CA ASN A 27 -14.06 -16.45 17.74
C ASN A 27 -13.37 -15.10 17.60
N PHE A 28 -12.31 -15.01 16.79
CA PHE A 28 -11.59 -13.77 16.53
C PHE A 28 -12.49 -12.70 15.89
N ASN A 29 -13.31 -13.08 14.91
CA ASN A 29 -14.30 -12.19 14.30
C ASN A 29 -15.34 -11.70 15.31
N GLN A 30 -15.81 -12.59 16.21
CA GLN A 30 -16.74 -12.20 17.27
C GLN A 30 -16.11 -11.22 18.26
N GLN A 31 -14.84 -11.42 18.64
CA GLN A 31 -14.11 -10.49 19.50
C GLN A 31 -13.84 -9.15 18.82
N ARG A 32 -13.43 -9.18 17.55
CA ARG A 32 -13.25 -7.96 16.74
C ARG A 32 -14.52 -7.12 16.69
N LYS A 33 -15.70 -7.75 16.48
CA LYS A 33 -16.99 -7.05 16.51
C LYS A 33 -17.30 -6.41 17.87
N LYS A 34 -16.92 -7.04 18.99
CA LYS A 34 -17.09 -6.48 20.34
C LYS A 34 -16.15 -5.30 20.61
N ILE A 35 -14.90 -5.39 20.17
CA ILE A 35 -13.87 -4.36 20.39
C ILE A 35 -14.09 -3.15 19.45
N SER A 36 -14.53 -3.39 18.21
CA SER A 36 -14.84 -2.34 17.24
C SER A 36 -16.15 -1.61 17.52
N GLY A 37 -16.50 -1.38 18.79
CA GLY A 37 -17.74 -0.72 19.24
C GLY A 37 -18.00 0.69 18.66
N LYS A 38 -17.12 1.20 17.79
CA LYS A 38 -17.33 2.39 16.95
C LYS A 38 -18.07 2.11 15.63
N ASP A 39 -18.03 0.88 15.12
CA ASP A 39 -18.76 0.45 13.91
C ASP A 39 -20.23 0.08 14.21
N LEU A 40 -20.65 0.07 15.48
CA LEU A 40 -21.95 -0.45 15.89
C LEU A 40 -23.15 0.44 15.52
N PHE A 41 -22.91 1.68 15.04
CA PHE A 41 -23.94 2.69 14.84
C PHE A 41 -24.11 3.15 13.38
N LEU A 42 -23.32 2.63 12.45
CA LEU A 42 -23.39 3.02 11.03
C LEU A 42 -23.71 1.79 10.17
N THR A 43 -24.68 1.94 9.27
CA THR A 43 -24.91 0.93 8.22
C THR A 43 -23.70 0.87 7.27
N GLU A 44 -23.55 -0.23 6.52
CA GLU A 44 -22.46 -0.37 5.55
C GLU A 44 -22.45 0.77 4.51
N GLU A 45 -23.63 1.22 4.08
CA GLU A 45 -23.78 2.36 3.16
C GLU A 45 -23.34 3.69 3.79
N GLN A 46 -23.74 3.95 5.04
CA GLN A 46 -23.31 5.14 5.79
C GLN A 46 -21.79 5.17 6.00
N LYS A 47 -21.18 4.01 6.23
CA LYS A 47 -19.73 3.88 6.39
C LYS A 47 -18.98 4.22 5.10
N LYS A 48 -19.47 3.76 3.94
CA LYS A 48 -18.90 4.11 2.62
C LYS A 48 -18.96 5.60 2.35
N TYR A 49 -20.11 6.23 2.61
CA TYR A 49 -20.28 7.67 2.44
C TYR A 49 -19.36 8.47 3.38
N TYR A 50 -19.27 8.07 4.66
CA TYR A 50 -18.35 8.68 5.63
C TYR A 50 -16.88 8.55 5.22
N ASN A 51 -16.47 7.36 4.77
CA ASN A 51 -15.10 7.13 4.31
C ASN A 51 -14.76 7.97 3.08
N ALA A 52 -15.68 8.07 2.10
CA ALA A 52 -15.53 8.94 0.94
C ALA A 52 -15.35 10.41 1.35
N LEU A 53 -16.21 10.92 2.24
CA LEU A 53 -16.11 12.27 2.78
C LEU A 53 -14.81 12.52 3.57
N LYS A 54 -14.38 11.56 4.37
CA LYS A 54 -13.11 11.68 5.10
C LYS A 54 -11.91 11.74 4.14
N LYS A 55 -11.93 10.95 3.07
CA LYS A 55 -10.91 10.97 1.99
C LYS A 55 -10.96 12.29 1.20
N LEU A 56 -12.16 12.85 0.98
CA LEU A 56 -12.37 14.16 0.35
C LEU A 56 -11.73 15.31 1.13
N GLY A 57 -11.85 15.28 2.45
CA GLY A 57 -11.41 16.37 3.32
C GLY A 57 -9.90 16.43 3.50
N SER A 58 -9.22 15.29 3.35
CA SER A 58 -7.78 15.18 3.49
C SER A 58 -7.01 15.63 2.24
N LYS A 59 -7.58 15.46 1.04
CA LYS A 59 -6.94 15.90 -0.21
C LYS A 59 -7.40 17.31 -0.61
N LYS A 60 -6.44 18.23 -0.74
CA LYS A 60 -6.67 19.57 -1.27
C LYS A 60 -6.16 19.65 -2.72
N PRO A 61 -6.77 20.48 -3.59
CA PRO A 61 -6.26 20.71 -4.93
C PRO A 61 -4.82 21.25 -4.81
N GLN A 62 -3.87 20.51 -5.38
CA GLN A 62 -2.47 20.92 -5.40
C GLN A 62 -2.24 21.87 -6.56
N LYS A 63 -1.41 22.90 -6.34
CA LYS A 63 -0.95 23.77 -7.42
C LYS A 63 -0.26 22.91 -8.48
N PRO A 64 -0.73 22.93 -9.75
CA PRO A 64 0.00 22.24 -10.81
C PRO A 64 1.40 22.86 -10.89
N ILE A 65 2.40 22.02 -11.19
CA ILE A 65 3.79 22.46 -11.22
C ILE A 65 3.91 23.53 -12.32
N PRO A 66 4.31 24.77 -11.98
CA PRO A 66 4.31 25.86 -12.94
C PRO A 66 5.34 25.57 -14.03
N ARG A 67 4.91 25.73 -15.30
CA ARG A 67 5.81 25.60 -16.43
C ARG A 67 6.93 26.64 -16.31
N PRO A 68 8.20 26.23 -16.42
CA PRO A 68 9.32 27.16 -16.34
C PRO A 68 9.30 28.15 -17.51
N LEU A 69 9.62 29.43 -17.23
CA LEU A 69 9.64 30.51 -18.23
C LEU A 69 10.73 30.34 -19.30
N ASN A 70 11.82 29.66 -18.95
CA ASN A 70 12.95 29.45 -19.86
C ASN A 70 12.57 28.44 -20.94
N VAL A 71 12.78 28.78 -22.22
CA VAL A 71 12.41 27.93 -23.38
C VAL A 71 12.99 26.52 -23.27
N PHE A 72 14.28 26.40 -22.90
CA PHE A 72 14.94 25.09 -22.75
C PHE A 72 14.31 24.25 -21.62
N GLN A 73 14.08 24.84 -20.46
CA GLN A 73 13.45 24.12 -19.34
C GLN A 73 11.97 23.83 -19.61
N GLY A 74 11.29 24.70 -20.36
CA GLY A 74 9.91 24.49 -20.81
C GLY A 74 9.81 23.28 -21.71
N LEU A 75 10.74 23.13 -22.67
CA LEU A 75 10.82 21.95 -23.53
C LEU A 75 11.11 20.67 -22.73
N LEU A 76 12.02 20.71 -21.76
CA LEU A 76 12.26 19.56 -20.87
C LEU A 76 11.02 19.21 -20.03
N PHE A 77 10.32 20.22 -19.52
CA PHE A 77 9.08 20.03 -18.77
C PHE A 77 7.99 19.40 -19.64
N ASP A 78 7.83 19.86 -20.89
CA ASP A 78 6.86 19.32 -21.82
C ASP A 78 7.19 17.85 -22.19
N ILE A 79 8.48 17.51 -22.36
CA ILE A 79 8.93 16.13 -22.59
C ILE A 79 8.62 15.23 -21.39
N VAL A 80 8.99 15.65 -20.17
CA VAL A 80 8.79 14.86 -18.94
C VAL A 80 7.31 14.66 -18.63
N SER A 81 6.48 15.65 -18.95
CA SER A 81 5.03 15.60 -18.71
C SER A 81 4.29 14.75 -19.75
N HIS A 82 4.94 14.40 -20.86
CA HIS A 82 4.31 13.64 -21.93
C HIS A 82 4.20 12.14 -21.58
N LYS A 83 3.02 11.52 -21.77
CA LYS A 83 2.77 10.11 -21.47
C LYS A 83 3.75 9.14 -22.15
N ALA A 84 4.24 9.47 -23.34
CA ALA A 84 5.21 8.64 -24.05
C ALA A 84 6.54 8.52 -23.28
N PHE A 85 6.98 9.57 -22.58
CA PHE A 85 8.20 9.52 -21.78
C PHE A 85 8.06 8.47 -20.67
N ASP A 86 6.94 8.49 -19.95
CA ASP A 86 6.62 7.48 -18.93
C ASP A 86 6.59 6.05 -19.50
N ILE A 87 5.98 5.85 -20.68
CA ILE A 87 5.94 4.54 -21.34
C ILE A 87 7.36 4.07 -21.69
N THR A 88 8.20 4.94 -22.27
CA THR A 88 9.58 4.58 -22.64
C THR A 88 10.42 4.17 -21.43
N VAL A 89 10.30 4.90 -20.31
CA VAL A 89 11.00 4.56 -19.07
C VAL A 89 10.57 3.18 -18.57
N VAL A 90 9.27 2.89 -18.56
CA VAL A 90 8.75 1.57 -18.17
C VAL A 90 9.27 0.46 -19.09
N THR A 91 9.29 0.69 -20.40
CA THR A 91 9.87 -0.27 -21.36
C THR A 91 11.34 -0.56 -21.05
N PHE A 92 12.15 0.46 -20.77
CA PHE A 92 13.56 0.27 -20.40
C PHE A 92 13.72 -0.47 -19.06
N ILE A 93 12.84 -0.26 -18.09
CA ILE A 93 12.85 -1.03 -16.83
C ILE A 93 12.57 -2.52 -17.11
N CYS A 94 11.55 -2.82 -17.92
CA CYS A 94 11.22 -4.20 -18.30
C CYS A 94 12.37 -4.87 -19.07
N LEU A 95 12.98 -4.17 -20.03
CA LEU A 95 14.15 -4.68 -20.74
C LEU A 95 15.33 -4.94 -19.79
N ASN A 96 15.59 -4.03 -18.83
CA ASN A 96 16.66 -4.23 -17.84
C ASN A 96 16.40 -5.47 -16.96
N MET A 97 15.14 -5.72 -16.59
CA MET A 97 14.75 -6.91 -15.84
C MET A 97 15.04 -8.21 -16.60
N VAL A 98 14.74 -8.26 -17.91
CA VAL A 98 15.05 -9.43 -18.77
C VAL A 98 16.56 -9.67 -18.82
N ILE A 99 17.37 -8.61 -18.95
CA ILE A 99 18.83 -8.74 -18.95
C ILE A 99 19.36 -9.25 -17.60
N MET A 100 18.76 -8.84 -16.48
CA MET A 100 19.12 -9.37 -15.16
C MET A 100 18.78 -10.86 -15.03
N MET A 101 17.68 -11.34 -15.62
CA MET A 101 17.34 -12.76 -15.63
C MET A 101 18.31 -13.60 -16.47
N ALA A 102 18.93 -13.00 -17.48
CA ALA A 102 19.91 -13.66 -18.34
C ALA A 102 21.32 -13.76 -17.70
N GLU A 103 21.53 -13.24 -16.49
CA GLU A 103 22.82 -13.31 -15.78
C GLU A 103 23.16 -14.77 -15.40
N ASN A 104 24.09 -15.39 -16.13
CA ASN A 104 24.59 -16.73 -15.86
C ASN A 104 26.05 -16.71 -15.38
N SER A 105 26.48 -17.78 -14.70
CA SER A 105 27.82 -17.96 -14.17
C SER A 105 28.93 -18.02 -15.25
N GLN A 106 28.58 -18.28 -16.51
CA GLN A 106 29.50 -18.34 -17.65
C GLN A 106 30.22 -17.01 -17.91
N ASN A 107 31.55 -17.07 -18.05
CA ASN A 107 32.39 -15.87 -18.18
C ASN A 107 32.29 -15.18 -19.54
N SER A 108 31.96 -15.91 -20.62
CA SER A 108 31.94 -15.38 -22.00
C SER A 108 30.91 -14.27 -22.24
N VAL A 109 29.81 -14.26 -21.47
CA VAL A 109 28.71 -13.30 -21.64
C VAL A 109 28.83 -12.12 -20.66
N LYS A 110 29.70 -12.21 -19.64
CA LYS A 110 29.79 -11.22 -18.55
C LYS A 110 30.16 -9.83 -19.04
N ASP A 111 31.12 -9.72 -19.96
CA ASP A 111 31.58 -8.41 -20.45
C ASP A 111 30.50 -7.70 -21.27
N VAL A 112 29.74 -8.45 -22.06
CA VAL A 112 28.60 -7.94 -22.82
C VAL A 112 27.50 -7.49 -21.86
N LEU A 113 27.16 -8.32 -20.88
CA LEU A 113 26.15 -8.00 -19.86
C LEU A 113 26.54 -6.76 -19.05
N ASN A 114 27.83 -6.59 -18.72
CA ASN A 114 28.34 -5.42 -18.00
C ASN A 114 28.21 -4.14 -18.82
N LYS A 115 28.53 -4.18 -20.13
CA LYS A 115 28.31 -3.04 -21.03
C LYS A 115 26.84 -2.66 -21.14
N ILE A 116 25.95 -3.65 -21.27
CA ILE A 116 24.51 -3.44 -21.30
C ILE A 116 24.01 -2.85 -19.96
N ASN A 117 24.51 -3.34 -18.83
CA ASN A 117 24.17 -2.81 -17.51
C ASN A 117 24.61 -1.35 -17.35
N PHE A 118 25.80 -0.99 -17.85
CA PHE A 118 26.27 0.39 -17.87
C PHE A 118 25.36 1.28 -18.72
N PHE A 119 24.94 0.80 -19.89
CA PHE A 119 23.98 1.50 -20.74
C PHE A 119 22.67 1.81 -20.00
N PHE A 120 22.07 0.83 -19.32
CA PHE A 120 20.84 1.08 -18.54
C PHE A 120 21.06 2.08 -17.40
N VAL A 121 22.21 2.05 -16.72
CA VAL A 121 22.52 3.06 -15.70
C VAL A 121 22.62 4.45 -16.32
N ALA A 122 23.26 4.59 -17.47
CA ALA A 122 23.33 5.86 -18.18
C ALA A 122 21.93 6.38 -18.57
N VAL A 123 21.05 5.52 -19.09
CA VAL A 123 19.66 5.87 -19.43
C VAL A 123 18.88 6.36 -18.20
N PHE A 124 18.91 5.62 -17.08
CA PHE A 124 18.19 6.02 -15.86
C PHE A 124 18.80 7.25 -15.18
N THR A 125 20.11 7.45 -15.31
CA THR A 125 20.77 8.68 -14.85
C THR A 125 20.30 9.87 -15.68
N GLY A 126 20.26 9.72 -17.00
CA GLY A 126 19.73 10.73 -17.92
C GLY A 126 18.28 11.08 -17.62
N GLU A 127 17.42 10.08 -17.44
CA GLU A 127 16.02 10.26 -17.02
C GLU A 127 15.93 11.10 -15.73
N CYS A 128 16.71 10.75 -14.71
CA CYS A 128 16.69 11.44 -13.42
C CYS A 128 17.17 12.90 -13.54
N VAL A 129 18.24 13.14 -14.31
CA VAL A 129 18.76 14.49 -14.57
C VAL A 129 17.73 15.33 -15.31
N ILE A 130 17.09 14.80 -16.35
CA ILE A 130 16.01 15.50 -17.09
C ILE A 130 14.87 15.88 -16.14
N LYS A 131 14.42 14.95 -15.28
CA LYS A 131 13.36 15.21 -14.28
C LYS A 131 13.76 16.29 -13.27
N ILE A 132 15.01 16.28 -12.78
CA ILE A 132 15.50 17.30 -11.84
C ILE A 132 15.54 18.68 -12.51
N LEU A 133 16.01 18.77 -13.75
CA LEU A 133 16.07 20.03 -14.49
C LEU A 133 14.67 20.58 -14.85
N ALA A 134 13.73 19.69 -15.18
CA ALA A 134 12.35 20.05 -15.50
C ALA A 134 11.54 20.48 -14.26
N LEU A 135 11.60 19.71 -13.17
CA LEU A 135 10.75 19.88 -11.99
C LEU A 135 11.40 20.73 -10.87
N ARG A 136 12.72 20.94 -10.90
CA ARG A 136 13.47 21.76 -9.94
C ARG A 136 13.22 21.32 -8.49
N HIS A 137 12.80 22.22 -7.60
CA HIS A 137 12.46 21.89 -6.21
C HIS A 137 11.23 20.98 -6.09
N TYR A 138 10.30 21.01 -7.05
CA TYR A 138 9.13 20.11 -7.06
C TYR A 138 9.53 18.64 -7.32
N PHE A 139 10.76 18.37 -7.74
CA PHE A 139 11.27 17.00 -7.79
C PHE A 139 11.28 16.35 -6.40
N PHE A 140 11.70 17.10 -5.37
CA PHE A 140 11.90 16.61 -4.01
C PHE A 140 10.62 16.56 -3.17
N THR A 141 9.47 17.00 -3.69
CA THR A 141 8.19 16.84 -2.97
C THR A 141 7.59 15.45 -3.15
N SER A 142 7.96 14.73 -4.21
CA SER A 142 7.45 13.38 -4.50
C SER A 142 8.38 12.30 -3.93
N GLY A 143 7.88 11.49 -3.00
CA GLY A 143 8.62 10.37 -2.42
C GLY A 143 9.12 9.35 -3.45
N TRP A 144 8.38 9.16 -4.55
CA TRP A 144 8.78 8.27 -5.65
C TRP A 144 9.96 8.82 -6.45
N ASN A 145 10.04 10.13 -6.64
CA ASN A 145 11.18 10.77 -7.31
C ASN A 145 12.44 10.69 -6.43
N ILE A 146 12.30 10.86 -5.11
CA ILE A 146 13.40 10.67 -4.15
C ILE A 146 13.88 9.21 -4.17
N PHE A 147 12.95 8.24 -4.18
CA PHE A 147 13.29 6.83 -4.31
C PHE A 147 14.07 6.54 -5.61
N ASP A 148 13.63 7.13 -6.73
CA ASP A 148 14.36 6.99 -7.99
C ASP A 148 15.77 7.53 -7.93
N LEU A 149 15.93 8.73 -7.38
CA LEU A 149 17.23 9.36 -7.18
C LEU A 149 18.13 8.47 -6.32
N ALA A 150 17.63 7.93 -5.21
CA ALA A 150 18.38 7.02 -4.35
C ALA A 150 18.85 5.76 -5.10
N VAL A 151 17.98 5.15 -5.93
CA VAL A 151 18.34 3.99 -6.75
C VAL A 151 19.39 4.32 -7.82
N VAL A 152 19.32 5.51 -8.44
CA VAL A 152 20.35 5.97 -9.40
C VAL A 152 21.68 6.20 -8.69
N VAL A 153 21.68 6.90 -7.55
CA VAL A 153 22.90 7.18 -6.78
C VAL A 153 23.56 5.89 -6.30
N LEU A 154 22.79 4.95 -5.75
CA LEU A 154 23.31 3.63 -5.35
C LEU A 154 23.88 2.85 -6.54
N SER A 155 23.28 2.98 -7.72
CA SER A 155 23.79 2.35 -8.95
C SER A 155 25.12 2.95 -9.42
N LEU A 156 25.26 4.28 -9.35
CA LEU A 156 26.51 4.97 -9.69
C LEU A 156 27.62 4.65 -8.69
N VAL A 157 27.31 4.64 -7.39
CA VAL A 157 28.24 4.22 -6.33
C VAL A 157 28.70 2.78 -6.55
N SER A 158 27.79 1.87 -6.91
CA SER A 158 28.12 0.47 -7.20
C SER A 158 29.14 0.33 -8.33
N ILE A 159 29.00 1.09 -9.42
CA ILE A 159 29.95 1.11 -10.55
C ILE A 159 31.28 1.77 -10.15
N GLY A 160 31.23 2.91 -9.45
CA GLY A 160 32.44 3.62 -9.02
C GLY A 160 33.29 2.79 -8.05
N LEU A 161 32.63 2.06 -7.14
CA LEU A 161 33.29 1.13 -6.23
C LEU A 161 33.86 -0.09 -6.96
N SER A 162 33.15 -0.59 -7.99
CA SER A 162 33.64 -1.74 -8.76
C SER A 162 34.86 -1.39 -9.60
N GLU A 163 35.03 -0.16 -10.07
CA GLU A 163 36.21 0.17 -10.90
C GLU A 163 37.36 0.82 -10.10
N GLY A 164 37.05 1.64 -9.09
CA GLY A 164 38.07 2.42 -8.36
C GLY A 164 38.53 1.85 -7.02
N PHE A 165 37.72 1.02 -6.35
CA PHE A 165 37.91 0.68 -4.93
C PHE A 165 37.83 -0.83 -4.63
N ARG A 166 38.09 -1.70 -5.61
CA ARG A 166 38.03 -3.17 -5.43
C ARG A 166 38.88 -3.70 -4.27
N THR A 167 39.96 -3.02 -3.93
CA THR A 167 40.89 -3.41 -2.86
C THR A 167 40.48 -2.91 -1.47
N LEU A 168 39.61 -1.90 -1.38
CA LEU A 168 39.23 -1.25 -0.13
C LEU A 168 37.94 -1.81 0.50
N PHE A 169 37.10 -2.50 -0.28
CA PHE A 169 35.84 -3.06 0.21
C PHE A 169 35.78 -4.59 0.10
N SER A 170 35.15 -5.23 1.10
CA SER A 170 34.99 -6.68 1.10
C SER A 170 34.12 -7.15 -0.08
N PRO A 171 34.39 -8.35 -0.65
CA PRO A 171 33.58 -8.91 -1.74
C PRO A 171 32.09 -9.03 -1.39
N THR A 172 31.77 -9.22 -0.11
CA THR A 172 30.39 -9.30 0.41
C THR A 172 29.68 -7.94 0.33
N LEU A 173 30.35 -6.84 0.69
CA LEU A 173 29.78 -5.49 0.56
C LEU A 173 29.52 -5.15 -0.92
N LEU A 174 30.45 -5.49 -1.80
CA LEU A 174 30.27 -5.32 -3.25
C LEU A 174 29.10 -6.15 -3.81
N ARG A 175 28.76 -7.29 -3.20
CA ARG A 175 27.56 -8.06 -3.57
C ARG A 175 26.28 -7.36 -3.11
N ILE A 176 26.28 -6.76 -1.92
CA ILE A 176 25.12 -5.99 -1.41
C ILE A 176 24.84 -4.77 -2.29
N PHE A 177 25.85 -4.00 -2.68
CA PHE A 177 25.66 -2.87 -3.61
C PHE A 177 25.20 -3.32 -5.00
N ARG A 178 25.58 -4.53 -5.44
CA ARG A 178 25.04 -5.15 -6.65
C ARG A 178 23.56 -5.50 -6.51
N LEU A 179 23.01 -5.71 -5.31
CA LEU A 179 21.57 -5.91 -5.11
C LEU A 179 20.76 -4.62 -5.25
N ALA A 180 21.39 -3.44 -5.15
CA ALA A 180 20.71 -2.15 -5.34
C ALA A 180 20.06 -2.01 -6.74
N ARG A 181 20.54 -2.76 -7.73
CA ARG A 181 19.94 -2.81 -9.07
C ARG A 181 18.51 -3.39 -9.06
N ILE A 182 18.16 -4.22 -8.06
CA ILE A 182 16.78 -4.72 -7.84
C ILE A 182 15.82 -3.57 -7.54
N GLY A 183 16.31 -2.49 -6.91
CA GLY A 183 15.52 -1.28 -6.67
C GLY A 183 14.95 -0.64 -7.94
N ARG A 184 15.57 -0.89 -9.11
CA ARG A 184 15.04 -0.43 -10.41
C ARG A 184 13.74 -1.15 -10.78
N ILE A 185 13.63 -2.43 -10.46
CA ILE A 185 12.41 -3.23 -10.73
C ILE A 185 11.27 -2.75 -9.83
N LEU A 186 11.58 -2.37 -8.58
CA LEU A 186 10.60 -1.81 -7.64
C LEU A 186 9.94 -0.52 -8.17
N ARG A 187 10.56 0.18 -9.13
CA ARG A 187 9.96 1.35 -9.78
C ARG A 187 8.66 1.03 -10.52
N LEU A 188 8.45 -0.23 -10.96
CA LEU A 188 7.21 -0.67 -11.60
C LEU A 188 6.02 -0.64 -10.65
N ILE A 189 6.26 -0.83 -9.34
CA ILE A 189 5.21 -0.84 -8.31
C ILE A 189 4.40 0.45 -8.35
N ARG A 190 5.04 1.60 -8.61
CA ARG A 190 4.33 2.90 -8.66
C ARG A 190 3.25 2.95 -9.75
N LYS A 191 3.43 2.20 -10.85
CA LYS A 191 2.52 2.19 -12.00
C LYS A 191 1.47 1.08 -11.86
N ALA A 192 1.72 0.05 -11.05
CA ALA A 192 0.83 -1.07 -10.83
C ALA A 192 -0.10 -0.81 -9.64
N ARG A 193 -1.28 -0.22 -9.91
CA ARG A 193 -2.30 0.09 -8.88
C ARG A 193 -2.61 -1.10 -7.98
N GLY A 194 -2.96 -2.26 -8.55
CA GLY A 194 -3.31 -3.45 -7.76
C GLY A 194 -2.19 -3.90 -6.82
N ILE A 195 -0.92 -3.80 -7.24
CA ILE A 195 0.23 -4.14 -6.38
C ILE A 195 0.39 -3.08 -5.28
N ARG A 196 0.24 -1.79 -5.60
CA ARG A 196 0.32 -0.70 -4.62
C ARG A 196 -0.74 -0.84 -3.53
N THR A 197 -1.98 -1.16 -3.91
CA THR A 197 -3.08 -1.47 -3.00
C THR A 197 -2.73 -2.62 -2.06
N LEU A 198 -2.26 -3.76 -2.60
CA LEU A 198 -1.88 -4.92 -1.79
C LEU A 198 -0.72 -4.62 -0.84
N LEU A 199 0.28 -3.86 -1.30
CA LEU A 199 1.40 -3.43 -0.47
C LEU A 199 0.95 -2.46 0.63
N PHE A 200 0.02 -1.55 0.33
CA PHE A 200 -0.54 -0.64 1.32
C PHE A 200 -1.33 -1.39 2.38
N ALA A 201 -2.17 -2.36 1.99
CA ALA A 201 -2.87 -3.23 2.92
C ALA A 201 -1.90 -4.01 3.82
N LEU A 202 -0.83 -4.56 3.23
CA LEU A 202 0.24 -5.23 3.98
C LEU A 202 0.92 -4.27 4.97
N LEU A 203 1.27 -3.06 4.55
CA LEU A 203 1.88 -2.04 5.42
C LEU A 203 0.96 -1.64 6.57
N MET A 204 -0.35 -1.54 6.33
CA MET A 204 -1.34 -1.25 7.38
C MET A 204 -1.47 -2.39 8.39
N SER A 205 -1.19 -3.63 7.98
CA SER A 205 -1.16 -4.79 8.89
C SER A 205 0.15 -4.89 9.72
N LEU A 206 1.22 -4.17 9.34
CA LEU A 206 2.53 -4.27 10.00
C LEU A 206 2.51 -3.94 11.50
N PRO A 207 1.81 -2.90 12.00
CA PRO A 207 1.79 -2.60 13.43
C PRO A 207 1.20 -3.75 14.26
N ALA A 208 0.11 -4.36 13.78
CA ALA A 208 -0.48 -5.53 14.44
C ALA A 208 0.45 -6.75 14.36
N LEU A 209 1.05 -6.98 13.20
CA LEU A 209 2.04 -8.05 12.99
C LEU A 209 3.24 -7.90 13.92
N PHE A 210 3.73 -6.68 14.12
CA PHE A 210 4.86 -6.39 15.02
C PHE A 210 4.53 -6.75 16.47
N ASN A 211 3.32 -6.47 16.95
CA ASN A 211 2.89 -6.84 18.30
C ASN A 211 2.86 -8.37 18.50
N ILE A 212 2.32 -9.11 17.53
CA ILE A 212 2.30 -10.58 17.57
C ILE A 212 3.72 -11.14 17.45
N GLY A 213 4.55 -10.54 16.59
CA GLY A 213 5.96 -10.88 16.43
C GLY A 213 6.77 -10.68 17.72
N LEU A 214 6.50 -9.61 18.46
CA LEU A 214 7.11 -9.38 19.79
C LEU A 214 6.69 -10.44 20.80
N LEU A 215 5.42 -10.84 20.82
CA LEU A 215 4.94 -11.93 21.67
C LEU A 215 5.62 -13.25 21.32
N LEU A 216 5.73 -13.57 20.02
CA LEU A 216 6.43 -14.76 19.55
C LEU A 216 7.93 -14.72 19.90
N PHE A 217 8.57 -13.56 19.77
CA PHE A 217 9.96 -13.37 20.15
C PHE A 217 10.18 -13.54 21.66
N LEU A 218 9.26 -13.02 22.50
CA LEU A 218 9.30 -13.25 23.94
C LEU A 218 9.15 -14.74 24.29
N LEU A 219 8.27 -15.46 23.60
CA LEU A 219 8.13 -16.92 23.77
C LEU A 219 9.43 -17.64 23.38
N MET A 220 10.01 -17.31 22.22
CA MET A 220 11.30 -17.85 21.79
C MET A 220 12.40 -17.55 22.80
N PHE A 221 12.43 -16.35 23.37
CA PHE A 221 13.40 -15.96 24.39
C PHE A 221 13.30 -16.86 25.64
N ILE A 222 12.09 -17.06 26.17
CA ILE A 222 11.86 -17.92 27.35
C ILE A 222 12.29 -19.36 27.06
N TYR A 223 11.84 -19.92 25.92
CA TYR A 223 12.20 -21.28 25.54
C TYR A 223 13.68 -21.42 25.19
N ALA A 224 14.35 -20.37 24.70
CA ALA A 224 15.79 -20.41 24.45
C ALA A 224 16.57 -20.56 25.75
N ILE A 225 16.22 -19.80 26.79
CA ILE A 225 16.85 -19.91 28.11
C ILE A 225 16.62 -21.30 28.70
N VAL A 226 15.38 -21.80 28.66
CA VAL A 226 15.04 -23.15 29.15
C VAL A 226 15.78 -24.23 28.33
N GLY A 227 15.87 -24.05 27.01
CA GLY A 227 16.58 -24.96 26.13
C GLY A 227 18.09 -24.98 26.42
N MET A 228 18.69 -23.82 26.66
CA MET A 228 20.11 -23.73 27.03
C MET A 228 20.41 -24.44 28.35
N THR A 229 19.57 -24.26 29.37
CA THR A 229 19.82 -24.86 30.68
C THR A 229 19.63 -26.38 30.67
N ASN A 230 18.73 -26.90 29.84
CA ASN A 230 18.39 -28.32 29.83
C ASN A 230 19.10 -29.13 28.73
N PHE A 231 19.47 -28.51 27.60
CA PHE A 231 19.85 -29.21 26.37
C PHE A 231 21.20 -28.78 25.76
N ALA A 232 21.96 -27.89 26.42
CA ALA A 232 23.27 -27.44 25.92
C ALA A 232 24.28 -28.58 25.69
N CYS A 233 24.18 -29.65 26.47
CA CYS A 233 25.16 -30.73 26.47
C CYS A 233 24.86 -31.88 25.49
N LEU A 234 23.76 -31.79 24.72
CA LEU A 234 23.35 -32.84 23.78
C LEU A 234 24.41 -33.12 22.72
N GLY A 235 24.60 -34.40 22.41
CA GLY A 235 25.45 -34.84 21.31
C GLY A 235 25.00 -34.28 19.97
N TRP A 236 25.96 -34.10 19.06
CA TRP A 236 25.69 -33.70 17.68
C TRP A 236 25.15 -34.90 16.90
N GLU A 237 23.86 -35.15 17.07
CA GLU A 237 23.13 -36.23 16.42
C GLU A 237 21.80 -35.72 15.86
N GLY A 238 21.30 -36.38 14.81
CA GLY A 238 20.04 -35.98 14.17
C GLY A 238 20.11 -34.55 13.63
N GLY A 239 19.25 -33.68 14.16
CA GLY A 239 19.18 -32.26 13.80
C GLY A 239 20.14 -31.34 14.56
N ILE A 240 20.85 -31.86 15.59
CA ILE A 240 21.76 -31.05 16.41
C ILE A 240 23.16 -31.09 15.82
N ASN A 241 23.76 -29.93 15.57
CA ASN A 241 25.11 -29.80 15.05
C ASN A 241 25.83 -28.53 15.59
N ASN A 242 27.01 -28.20 15.07
CA ASN A 242 27.79 -27.06 15.51
C ASN A 242 27.07 -25.70 15.34
N LEU A 243 26.13 -25.58 14.40
CA LEU A 243 25.37 -24.35 14.15
C LEU A 243 24.00 -24.36 14.85
N PHE A 244 23.28 -25.48 14.74
CA PHE A 244 21.95 -25.71 15.30
C PHE A 244 22.09 -26.54 16.59
N ASN A 245 22.24 -25.85 17.73
CA ASN A 245 22.31 -26.48 19.05
C ASN A 245 21.77 -25.52 20.13
N PHE A 246 21.69 -26.02 21.36
CA PHE A 246 21.23 -25.26 22.52
C PHE A 246 22.39 -24.76 23.41
N GLN A 247 23.60 -24.62 22.90
CA GLN A 247 24.76 -24.21 23.71
C GLN A 247 24.79 -22.70 23.96
N THR A 248 24.46 -21.93 22.93
CA THR A 248 24.42 -20.46 23.00
C THR A 248 23.02 -19.94 22.78
N PHE A 249 22.78 -18.70 23.23
CA PHE A 249 21.48 -18.06 23.06
C PHE A 249 21.08 -17.93 21.59
N ILE A 250 22.00 -17.49 20.72
CA ILE A 250 21.73 -17.31 19.29
C ILE A 250 21.45 -18.66 18.61
N SER A 251 22.24 -19.70 18.88
CA SER A 251 22.00 -21.04 18.33
C SER A 251 20.65 -21.60 18.78
N SER A 252 20.27 -21.36 20.04
CA SER A 252 18.98 -21.80 20.59
C SER A 252 17.80 -21.08 19.94
N ILE A 253 17.93 -19.76 19.72
CA ILE A 253 16.94 -18.97 18.98
C ILE A 253 16.82 -19.45 17.53
N LEU A 254 17.92 -19.82 16.86
CA LEU A 254 17.87 -20.37 15.50
C LEU A 254 17.11 -21.71 15.44
N CYS A 255 17.36 -22.61 16.39
CA CYS A 255 16.62 -23.87 16.52
C CYS A 255 15.12 -23.62 16.76
N LEU A 256 14.77 -22.71 17.68
CA LEU A 256 13.38 -22.38 17.99
C LEU A 256 12.68 -21.66 16.83
N PHE A 257 13.39 -20.79 16.12
CA PHE A 257 12.88 -20.15 14.91
C PHE A 257 12.54 -21.17 13.82
N GLN A 258 13.38 -22.20 13.63
CA GLN A 258 13.09 -23.31 12.72
C GLN A 258 11.85 -24.11 13.17
N ILE A 259 11.73 -24.40 14.47
CA ILE A 259 10.60 -25.18 15.01
C ILE A 259 9.30 -24.37 15.07
N THR A 260 9.37 -23.03 15.04
CA THR A 260 8.16 -22.17 14.99
C THR A 260 7.27 -22.51 13.79
N THR A 261 7.86 -22.95 12.67
CA THR A 261 7.13 -23.42 11.49
C THR A 261 6.89 -24.94 11.51
N SER A 262 7.02 -25.57 12.68
CA SER A 262 7.00 -27.03 12.92
C SER A 262 7.95 -27.84 12.02
N ALA A 263 9.02 -27.23 11.51
CA ALA A 263 9.97 -27.88 10.61
C ALA A 263 11.15 -28.50 11.39
N GLY A 264 11.41 -29.80 11.17
CA GLY A 264 12.60 -30.49 11.69
C GLY A 264 12.67 -30.63 13.22
N TRP A 265 11.54 -30.46 13.92
CA TRP A 265 11.45 -30.64 15.38
C TRP A 265 11.70 -32.10 15.80
N ASP A 266 11.34 -33.05 14.94
CA ASP A 266 11.60 -34.47 15.10
C ASP A 266 13.11 -34.76 15.12
N GLY A 267 13.87 -34.15 14.20
CA GLY A 267 15.33 -34.28 14.16
C GLY A 267 16.02 -33.73 15.41
N LEU A 268 15.46 -32.68 16.03
CA LEU A 268 15.96 -32.09 17.28
C LEU A 268 15.52 -32.89 18.52
N LEU A 269 14.41 -33.63 18.44
CA LEU A 269 13.90 -34.47 19.53
C LEU A 269 14.55 -35.86 19.58
N VAL A 270 14.95 -36.43 18.43
CA VAL A 270 15.54 -37.78 18.37
C VAL A 270 16.73 -38.00 19.32
N PRO A 271 17.72 -37.08 19.41
CA PRO A 271 18.85 -37.23 20.34
C PRO A 271 18.41 -37.29 21.81
N LEU A 272 17.34 -36.55 22.16
CA LEU A 272 16.76 -36.53 23.50
C LEU A 272 16.06 -37.85 23.86
N LEU A 273 15.47 -38.54 22.89
CA LEU A 273 14.73 -39.79 23.11
C LEU A 273 15.65 -41.01 23.17
N LYS A 274 16.68 -41.04 22.31
CA LYS A 274 17.65 -42.15 22.27
C LYS A 274 18.47 -42.25 23.55
N GLY A 275 18.72 -41.12 24.23
CA GLY A 275 19.57 -41.09 25.42
C GLY A 275 20.98 -41.53 25.04
N SER A 276 21.65 -40.71 24.23
CA SER A 276 22.99 -41.02 23.73
C SER A 276 24.04 -40.82 24.83
N ASP A 277 24.97 -41.76 24.97
CA ASP A 277 26.16 -41.61 25.84
C ASP A 277 27.18 -40.61 25.25
N SER A 278 26.96 -40.18 23.99
CA SER A 278 27.70 -39.12 23.29
C SER A 278 27.15 -37.75 23.68
N CYS A 279 27.95 -36.98 24.42
CA CYS A 279 27.73 -35.55 24.62
C CYS A 279 28.39 -34.73 23.51
N ALA A 280 28.07 -33.42 23.45
CA ALA A 280 28.66 -32.53 22.46
C ALA A 280 30.21 -32.58 22.49
N PRO A 281 30.88 -32.82 21.36
CA PRO A 281 32.33 -33.07 21.32
C PRO A 281 33.17 -31.84 21.69
N ASN A 282 32.58 -30.65 21.64
CA ASN A 282 33.23 -29.39 21.99
C ASN A 282 33.19 -29.06 23.50
N LEU A 283 32.50 -29.86 24.32
CA LEU A 283 32.39 -29.65 25.75
C LEU A 283 33.16 -30.73 26.52
N ASN A 284 34.13 -30.32 27.35
CA ASN A 284 34.84 -31.21 28.28
C ASN A 284 34.01 -31.44 29.55
N LEU A 285 33.01 -32.32 29.47
CA LEU A 285 32.10 -32.64 30.58
C LEU A 285 32.62 -33.80 31.45
N THR A 286 32.45 -33.71 32.77
CA THR A 286 32.70 -34.81 33.71
C THR A 286 31.66 -35.93 33.56
N TYR A 287 32.01 -37.15 33.98
CA TYR A 287 31.16 -38.35 33.86
C TYR A 287 29.75 -38.17 34.47
N GLU A 288 29.63 -37.49 35.60
CA GLU A 288 28.33 -37.19 36.22
C GLU A 288 27.51 -36.16 35.44
N GLN A 289 28.16 -35.15 34.87
CA GLN A 289 27.49 -34.16 34.01
C GLN A 289 26.95 -34.84 32.76
N LYS A 290 27.72 -35.73 32.12
CA LYS A 290 27.27 -36.51 30.95
C LYS A 290 25.99 -37.31 31.21
N LYS A 291 25.86 -37.90 32.39
CA LYS A 291 24.70 -38.72 32.78
C LYS A 291 23.42 -37.91 33.03
N ASN A 292 23.55 -36.66 33.47
CA ASN A 292 22.42 -35.76 33.74
C ASN A 292 22.03 -34.86 32.56
N CYS A 293 22.66 -35.02 31.38
CA CYS A 293 22.41 -34.18 30.22
C CYS A 293 21.04 -34.39 29.55
N THR A 294 20.36 -35.51 29.83
CA THR A 294 19.19 -35.90 29.05
C THR A 294 18.03 -36.30 29.96
N SER A 295 16.95 -35.52 29.94
CA SER A 295 15.66 -35.90 30.53
C SER A 295 14.61 -36.08 29.43
N LYS A 296 14.22 -37.34 29.18
CA LYS A 296 13.25 -37.70 28.14
C LYS A 296 11.90 -37.00 28.34
N GLY A 297 11.42 -36.96 29.59
CA GLY A 297 10.15 -36.33 29.93
C GLY A 297 10.15 -34.82 29.70
N VAL A 298 11.21 -34.14 30.14
CA VAL A 298 11.37 -32.69 29.95
C VAL A 298 11.54 -32.34 28.47
N GLY A 299 12.28 -33.16 27.70
CA GLY A 299 12.41 -33.01 26.26
C GLY A 299 11.07 -33.11 25.53
N ILE A 300 10.30 -34.18 25.74
CA ILE A 300 8.99 -34.34 25.10
C ILE A 300 8.07 -33.16 25.45
N LEU A 301 8.00 -32.79 26.74
CA LEU A 301 7.16 -31.68 27.18
C LEU A 301 7.57 -30.38 26.50
N PHE A 302 8.87 -30.06 26.48
CA PHE A 302 9.40 -28.83 25.88
C PHE A 302 9.06 -28.70 24.39
N PHE A 303 9.36 -29.72 23.57
CA PHE A 303 9.13 -29.63 22.13
C PHE A 303 7.64 -29.67 21.79
N VAL A 304 6.85 -30.52 22.45
CA VAL A 304 5.41 -30.61 22.19
C VAL A 304 4.68 -29.34 22.65
N SER A 305 4.99 -28.81 23.83
CA SER A 305 4.38 -27.56 24.31
C SER A 305 4.76 -26.39 23.42
N TYR A 306 6.01 -26.31 22.98
CA TYR A 306 6.47 -25.26 22.09
C TYR A 306 5.79 -25.30 20.73
N VAL A 307 5.70 -26.48 20.09
CA VAL A 307 5.03 -26.64 18.79
C VAL A 307 3.55 -26.26 18.89
N ILE A 308 2.85 -26.67 19.95
CA ILE A 308 1.44 -26.30 20.14
C ILE A 308 1.29 -24.78 20.32
N ILE A 309 2.03 -24.18 21.25
CA ILE A 309 1.89 -22.74 21.56
C ILE A 309 2.32 -21.88 20.36
N SER A 310 3.44 -22.20 19.71
CA SER A 310 3.92 -21.46 18.54
C SER A 310 2.94 -21.58 17.37
N PHE A 311 2.39 -22.76 17.10
CA PHE A 311 1.37 -22.96 16.07
C PHE A 311 0.13 -22.09 16.32
N LEU A 312 -0.36 -22.04 17.57
CA LEU A 312 -1.50 -21.18 17.93
C LEU A 312 -1.22 -19.69 17.66
N ILE A 313 -0.02 -19.22 18.02
CA ILE A 313 0.38 -17.81 17.79
C ILE A 313 0.51 -17.52 16.29
N VAL A 314 1.16 -18.39 15.53
CA VAL A 314 1.37 -18.21 14.08
C VAL A 314 0.04 -18.26 13.32
N VAL A 315 -0.88 -19.14 13.69
CA VAL A 315 -2.23 -19.19 13.11
C VAL A 315 -2.99 -17.90 13.42
N ASN A 316 -2.94 -17.41 14.66
CA ASN A 316 -3.56 -16.13 15.03
C ASN A 316 -2.97 -14.95 14.24
N MET A 317 -1.66 -14.95 14.02
CA MET A 317 -0.96 -13.98 13.17
C MET A 317 -1.49 -14.00 11.73
N TYR A 318 -1.60 -15.19 11.14
CA TYR A 318 -2.07 -15.37 9.77
C TYR A 318 -3.53 -14.92 9.59
N ILE A 319 -4.39 -15.30 10.53
CA ILE A 319 -5.80 -14.89 10.55
C ILE A 319 -5.90 -13.36 10.64
N ALA A 320 -5.13 -12.72 11.53
CA ALA A 320 -5.13 -11.27 11.65
C ALA A 320 -4.73 -10.57 10.35
N VAL A 321 -3.64 -11.04 9.71
CA VAL A 321 -3.16 -10.48 8.43
C VAL A 321 -4.17 -10.69 7.30
N ILE A 322 -4.76 -11.88 7.18
CA ILE A 322 -5.79 -12.15 6.15
C ILE A 322 -7.03 -11.30 6.38
N LEU A 323 -7.53 -11.22 7.61
CA LEU A 323 -8.74 -10.46 7.90
C LEU A 323 -8.54 -8.97 7.65
N GLU A 324 -7.35 -8.43 7.96
CA GLU A 324 -7.01 -7.04 7.67
C GLU A 324 -6.92 -6.80 6.15
N ASN A 325 -6.16 -7.64 5.44
CA ASN A 325 -6.03 -7.54 3.99
C ASN A 325 -7.38 -7.71 3.26
N PHE A 326 -8.23 -8.63 3.72
CA PHE A 326 -9.57 -8.84 3.17
C PHE A 326 -10.50 -7.68 3.50
N SER A 327 -10.40 -7.09 4.70
CA SER A 327 -11.14 -5.87 5.08
C SER A 327 -10.78 -4.73 4.14
N VAL A 328 -9.48 -4.47 3.94
CA VAL A 328 -9.00 -3.40 3.04
C VAL A 328 -9.40 -3.67 1.58
N ALA A 329 -9.23 -4.90 1.10
CA ALA A 329 -9.60 -5.27 -0.27
C ALA A 329 -11.12 -5.15 -0.49
N THR A 330 -11.94 -5.52 0.50
CA THR A 330 -13.39 -5.36 0.44
C THR A 330 -13.78 -3.90 0.44
N GLU A 331 -13.20 -3.08 1.33
CA GLU A 331 -13.41 -1.62 1.34
C GLU A 331 -13.05 -1.00 0.00
N GLU A 332 -11.90 -1.35 -0.60
CA GLU A 332 -11.50 -0.79 -1.91
C GLU A 332 -12.35 -1.30 -3.09
N SER A 333 -12.83 -2.54 -3.05
CA SER A 333 -13.69 -3.09 -4.11
C SER A 333 -15.16 -2.67 -4.01
N THR A 334 -15.63 -2.33 -2.80
CA THR A 334 -17.04 -2.03 -2.54
C THR A 334 -17.30 -0.53 -2.40
N ASP A 335 -16.26 0.29 -2.20
CA ASP A 335 -16.31 1.74 -2.34
C ASP A 335 -16.51 2.08 -3.83
N PRO A 336 -17.60 2.77 -4.22
CA PRO A 336 -17.81 3.18 -5.60
C PRO A 336 -16.86 4.30 -6.05
N LEU A 337 -16.11 4.90 -5.12
CA LEU A 337 -15.09 5.91 -5.39
C LEU A 337 -13.80 5.57 -4.64
N CYS A 338 -12.69 5.49 -5.38
CA CYS A 338 -11.36 5.20 -4.85
C CYS A 338 -10.47 6.44 -4.76
N GLU A 339 -9.31 6.33 -4.11
CA GLU A 339 -8.36 7.45 -4.00
C GLU A 339 -7.85 7.96 -5.36
N ASP A 340 -7.74 7.07 -6.35
CA ASP A 340 -7.30 7.42 -7.70
C ASP A 340 -8.37 8.22 -8.46
N ASP A 341 -9.66 8.06 -8.15
CA ASP A 341 -10.72 8.86 -8.75
C ASP A 341 -10.65 10.31 -8.28
N PHE A 342 -10.32 10.52 -7.00
CA PHE A 342 -10.06 11.85 -6.47
C PHE A 342 -8.77 12.45 -7.04
N ASP A 343 -7.72 11.66 -7.26
CA ASP A 343 -6.50 12.13 -7.92
C ASP A 343 -6.76 12.51 -9.39
N MET A 344 -7.53 11.70 -10.12
CA MET A 344 -7.98 12.00 -11.49
C MET A 344 -8.82 13.28 -11.54
N PHE A 345 -9.71 13.48 -10.57
CA PHE A 345 -10.49 14.69 -10.44
C PHE A 345 -9.59 15.92 -10.27
N TYR A 346 -8.63 15.87 -9.33
CA TYR A 346 -7.72 16.99 -9.08
C TYR A 346 -6.74 17.24 -10.23
N GLU A 347 -6.28 16.19 -10.92
CA GLU A 347 -5.45 16.30 -12.14
C GLU A 347 -6.22 17.01 -13.25
N THR A 348 -7.49 16.64 -13.45
CA THR A 348 -8.37 17.29 -14.43
C THR A 348 -8.68 18.72 -14.00
N TRP A 349 -8.95 18.95 -12.71
CA TRP A 349 -9.21 20.28 -12.13
C TRP A 349 -8.05 21.24 -12.38
N GLY A 350 -6.81 20.78 -12.18
CA GLY A 350 -5.61 21.60 -12.40
C GLY A 350 -5.46 22.13 -13.83
N LYS A 351 -6.12 21.52 -14.83
CA LYS A 351 -6.16 22.01 -16.22
C LYS A 351 -7.11 23.21 -16.38
N PHE A 352 -8.16 23.28 -15.58
CA PHE A 352 -9.16 24.35 -15.59
C PHE A 352 -8.86 25.46 -14.56
N ASP A 353 -8.11 25.16 -13.50
CA ASP A 353 -7.64 26.11 -12.49
C ASP A 353 -6.11 26.04 -12.29
N PRO A 354 -5.31 26.57 -13.24
CA PRO A 354 -3.84 26.49 -13.17
C PRO A 354 -3.22 27.23 -11.98
N GLN A 355 -3.95 28.17 -11.37
CA GLN A 355 -3.47 28.98 -10.25
C GLN A 355 -3.85 28.38 -8.87
N ALA A 356 -4.59 27.26 -8.86
CA ALA A 356 -5.21 26.65 -7.67
C ALA A 356 -5.98 27.67 -6.82
N THR A 357 -6.79 28.49 -7.49
CA THR A 357 -7.73 29.40 -6.82
C THR A 357 -8.84 28.65 -6.09
N GLN A 358 -9.04 27.37 -6.42
CA GLN A 358 -10.13 26.51 -5.98
C GLN A 358 -11.49 26.87 -6.60
N PHE A 359 -11.50 27.70 -7.64
CA PHE A 359 -12.71 28.14 -8.33
C PHE A 359 -12.60 27.93 -9.84
N ILE A 360 -13.71 27.60 -10.48
CA ILE A 360 -13.87 27.65 -11.94
C ILE A 360 -15.08 28.52 -12.30
N GLU A 361 -15.10 29.04 -13.52
CA GLU A 361 -16.26 29.75 -14.06
C GLU A 361 -17.40 28.77 -14.38
N TYR A 362 -18.65 29.21 -14.20
CA TYR A 362 -19.85 28.43 -14.49
C TYR A 362 -19.92 27.95 -15.95
N SER A 363 -19.40 28.75 -16.89
CA SER A 363 -19.30 28.40 -18.31
C SER A 363 -18.47 27.15 -18.56
N ALA A 364 -17.39 26.94 -17.80
CA ALA A 364 -16.45 25.84 -17.93
C ALA A 364 -16.92 24.54 -17.26
N LEU A 365 -17.97 24.59 -16.42
CA LEU A 365 -18.47 23.43 -15.67
C LEU A 365 -18.89 22.26 -16.60
N SER A 366 -19.54 22.57 -17.71
CA SER A 366 -20.01 21.56 -18.68
C SER A 366 -18.83 20.85 -19.37
N ASP A 367 -17.76 21.58 -19.68
CA ASP A 367 -16.55 21.02 -20.29
C ASP A 367 -15.74 20.22 -19.26
N PHE A 368 -15.65 20.72 -18.03
CA PHE A 368 -14.99 20.03 -16.93
C PHE A 368 -15.64 18.68 -16.61
N ALA A 369 -16.97 18.63 -16.49
CA ALA A 369 -17.69 17.41 -16.17
C ALA A 369 -17.58 16.32 -17.26
N ASP A 370 -17.43 16.71 -18.54
CA ASP A 370 -17.23 15.78 -19.66
C ASP A 370 -15.78 15.30 -19.76
N ALA A 371 -14.81 16.09 -19.30
CA ALA A 371 -13.38 15.77 -19.32
C ALA A 371 -12.94 14.77 -18.24
N LEU A 372 -13.78 14.55 -17.21
CA LEU A 372 -13.54 13.54 -16.17
C LEU A 372 -13.65 12.12 -16.76
N ALA A 373 -13.02 11.14 -16.11
CA ALA A 373 -13.20 9.73 -16.41
C ALA A 373 -14.35 9.13 -15.59
N GLU A 374 -14.89 7.98 -16.02
CA GLU A 374 -15.82 7.21 -15.20
C GLU A 374 -15.14 6.80 -13.88
N PRO A 375 -15.84 6.82 -12.72
CA PRO A 375 -17.29 6.99 -12.53
C PRO A 375 -17.78 8.46 -12.38
N LEU A 376 -16.87 9.44 -12.32
CA LEU A 376 -17.22 10.85 -12.07
C LEU A 376 -17.65 11.62 -13.33
N ARG A 377 -17.44 11.07 -14.53
CA ARG A 377 -17.79 11.69 -15.81
C ARG A 377 -19.29 11.95 -15.96
N ILE A 378 -19.62 13.13 -16.50
CA ILE A 378 -20.96 13.43 -17.03
C ILE A 378 -20.84 13.77 -18.53
N PRO A 379 -21.16 12.82 -19.42
CA PRO A 379 -21.00 13.03 -20.86
C PRO A 379 -21.97 14.09 -21.37
N LYS A 380 -21.55 14.84 -22.39
CA LYS A 380 -22.46 15.81 -23.05
C LYS A 380 -23.58 15.08 -23.81
N PRO A 381 -24.82 15.59 -23.79
CA PRO A 381 -25.28 16.86 -23.20
C PRO A 381 -25.57 16.77 -21.68
N ASN A 382 -24.77 17.47 -20.86
CA ASN A 382 -24.79 17.36 -19.40
C ASN A 382 -25.44 18.56 -18.66
N LYS A 383 -25.90 19.58 -19.40
CA LYS A 383 -26.39 20.84 -18.81
C LYS A 383 -27.60 20.65 -17.89
N ILE A 384 -28.53 19.76 -18.25
CA ILE A 384 -29.75 19.53 -17.46
C ILE A 384 -29.39 18.89 -16.12
N GLU A 385 -28.54 17.87 -16.15
CA GLU A 385 -28.08 17.15 -14.97
C GLU A 385 -27.29 18.07 -14.03
N LEU A 386 -26.39 18.90 -14.56
CA LEU A 386 -25.63 19.89 -13.78
C LEU A 386 -26.51 20.98 -13.16
N ILE A 387 -27.62 21.35 -13.81
CA ILE A 387 -28.60 22.30 -13.24
C ILE A 387 -29.37 21.63 -12.11
N SER A 388 -29.75 20.35 -12.25
CA SER A 388 -30.47 19.62 -11.18
C SER A 388 -29.63 19.34 -9.94
N MET A 389 -28.30 19.44 -10.01
CA MET A 389 -27.41 19.30 -8.85
C MET A 389 -27.39 20.51 -7.89
N ASP A 390 -28.03 21.63 -8.27
CA ASP A 390 -28.16 22.84 -7.46
C ASP A 390 -26.86 23.37 -6.81
N LEU A 391 -25.79 23.49 -7.61
CA LEU A 391 -24.49 23.92 -7.12
C LEU A 391 -24.50 25.39 -6.66
N PRO A 392 -23.85 25.74 -5.54
CA PRO A 392 -23.73 27.12 -5.07
C PRO A 392 -22.79 27.94 -5.96
N ILE A 393 -23.26 29.12 -6.40
CA ILE A 393 -22.51 30.07 -7.22
C ILE A 393 -22.10 31.27 -6.36
N VAL A 394 -20.81 31.60 -6.42
CA VAL A 394 -20.18 32.72 -5.73
C VAL A 394 -20.07 33.93 -6.66
N SER A 395 -19.81 35.11 -6.10
CA SER A 395 -19.59 36.37 -6.82
C SER A 395 -18.70 36.21 -8.05
N GLY A 396 -19.21 36.65 -9.20
CA GLY A 396 -18.50 36.56 -10.48
C GLY A 396 -18.72 35.26 -11.27
N ASP A 397 -19.88 34.59 -11.08
CA ASP A 397 -20.26 33.35 -11.78
C ASP A 397 -19.22 32.22 -11.60
N LYS A 398 -18.68 32.09 -10.37
CA LYS A 398 -17.67 31.09 -10.00
C LYS A 398 -18.23 30.02 -9.08
N ILE A 399 -17.73 28.79 -9.22
CA ILE A 399 -18.11 27.64 -8.40
C ILE A 399 -16.86 27.08 -7.73
N HIS A 400 -16.99 26.69 -6.46
CA HIS A 400 -15.88 26.14 -5.70
C HIS A 400 -15.67 24.64 -6.00
N CYS A 401 -14.40 24.23 -6.08
CA CYS A 401 -13.93 22.87 -6.38
C CYS A 401 -14.63 21.80 -5.53
N LEU A 402 -14.74 22.08 -4.24
CA LEU A 402 -15.26 21.11 -3.27
C LEU A 402 -16.76 20.91 -3.41
N ASP A 403 -17.51 21.93 -3.83
CA ASP A 403 -18.96 21.82 -4.02
C ASP A 403 -19.28 20.97 -5.24
N ILE A 404 -18.51 21.12 -6.32
CA ILE A 404 -18.61 20.24 -7.50
C ILE A 404 -18.26 18.80 -7.12
N LEU A 405 -17.16 18.61 -6.40
CA LEU A 405 -16.70 17.29 -6.03
C LEU A 405 -17.69 16.58 -5.09
N LEU A 406 -18.25 17.29 -4.10
CA LEU A 406 -19.31 16.78 -3.22
C LEU A 406 -20.56 16.37 -4.03
N ALA A 407 -21.02 17.21 -4.96
CA ALA A 407 -22.19 16.91 -5.78
C ALA A 407 -21.97 15.67 -6.68
N LEU A 408 -20.79 15.55 -7.30
CA LEU A 408 -20.42 14.36 -8.08
C LEU A 408 -20.33 13.11 -7.20
N THR A 409 -19.77 13.23 -5.99
CA THR A 409 -19.71 12.13 -5.02
C THR A 409 -21.10 11.70 -4.58
N LYS A 410 -21.99 12.65 -4.27
CA LYS A 410 -23.40 12.38 -3.93
C LYS A 410 -24.13 11.68 -5.07
N ARG A 411 -23.89 12.09 -6.32
CA ARG A 411 -24.45 11.42 -7.50
C ARG A 411 -24.03 9.96 -7.59
N VAL A 412 -22.73 9.67 -7.46
CA VAL A 412 -22.19 8.31 -7.63
C VAL A 412 -22.61 7.39 -6.48
N LEU A 413 -22.69 7.92 -5.24
CA LEU A 413 -23.10 7.17 -4.07
C LEU A 413 -24.63 6.96 -3.96
N GLY A 414 -25.42 7.80 -4.65
CA GLY A 414 -26.87 7.81 -4.60
C GLY A 414 -27.43 8.53 -3.36
N GLU A 415 -28.70 8.95 -3.45
CA GLU A 415 -29.45 9.47 -2.30
C GLU A 415 -29.94 8.30 -1.45
N SER A 416 -29.18 7.90 -0.41
CA SER A 416 -29.73 6.95 0.57
C SER A 416 -30.78 7.71 1.41
N GLY A 417 -32.06 7.39 1.25
CA GLY A 417 -33.22 8.10 1.83
C GLY A 417 -33.37 8.08 3.36
N GLY A 418 -32.27 8.04 4.11
CA GLY A 418 -32.22 8.19 5.58
C GLY A 418 -31.01 8.96 6.07
N LEU A 419 -30.29 9.66 5.18
CA LEU A 419 -29.02 10.29 5.49
C LEU A 419 -29.12 11.77 5.86
N ASP A 420 -30.21 12.48 5.55
CA ASP A 420 -30.27 13.95 5.63
C ASP A 420 -29.79 14.55 6.97
N GLY A 421 -30.15 13.93 8.09
CA GLY A 421 -29.72 14.38 9.43
C GLY A 421 -28.25 14.07 9.76
N LEU A 422 -27.71 12.96 9.24
CA LEU A 422 -26.30 12.59 9.41
C LEU A 422 -25.41 13.36 8.42
N GLU A 423 -25.92 13.59 7.21
CA GLU A 423 -25.32 14.38 6.13
C GLU A 423 -25.07 15.80 6.61
N LEU A 424 -26.07 16.47 7.21
CA LEU A 424 -25.90 17.81 7.78
C LEU A 424 -24.81 17.85 8.88
N HIS A 425 -24.82 16.90 9.82
CA HIS A 425 -23.83 16.88 10.90
C HIS A 425 -22.42 16.55 10.41
N MET A 426 -22.31 15.73 9.36
CA MET A 426 -21.05 15.36 8.72
C MET A 426 -20.51 16.47 7.84
N GLU A 427 -21.37 17.14 7.08
CA GLU A 427 -21.05 18.36 6.34
C GLU A 427 -20.59 19.47 7.28
N GLU A 428 -21.24 19.67 8.44
CA GLU A 428 -20.80 20.64 9.45
C GLU A 428 -19.40 20.31 9.99
N LYS A 429 -19.13 19.05 10.36
CA LYS A 429 -17.79 18.62 10.80
C LYS A 429 -16.74 18.77 9.70
N PHE A 430 -17.12 18.49 8.46
CA PHE A 430 -16.26 18.65 7.30
C PHE A 430 -15.97 20.13 7.02
N MET A 431 -16.99 20.98 7.09
CA MET A 431 -16.88 22.43 6.94
C MET A 431 -16.03 23.05 8.06
N ALA A 432 -16.12 22.52 9.28
CA ALA A 432 -15.24 22.89 10.39
C ALA A 432 -13.78 22.46 10.16
N ALA A 433 -13.54 21.31 9.50
CA ALA A 433 -12.21 20.82 9.17
C ALA A 433 -11.57 21.54 7.96
N ASN A 434 -12.38 22.12 7.07
CA ASN A 434 -11.94 22.89 5.90
C ASN A 434 -12.40 24.36 5.98
N PRO A 435 -11.70 25.21 6.76
CA PRO A 435 -12.09 26.61 7.00
C PRO A 435 -12.06 27.51 5.75
N SER A 436 -11.51 27.05 4.62
CA SER A 436 -11.59 27.81 3.35
C SER A 436 -13.05 28.05 2.94
N LYS A 437 -13.97 27.11 3.23
CA LYS A 437 -15.40 27.21 2.88
C LYS A 437 -16.17 28.25 3.70
N VAL A 438 -15.69 28.59 4.90
CA VAL A 438 -16.30 29.61 5.78
C VAL A 438 -16.18 31.03 5.20
N SER A 439 -15.28 31.24 4.24
CA SER A 439 -14.91 32.56 3.72
C SER A 439 -15.87 33.15 2.66
N TYR A 440 -16.80 32.39 2.09
CA TYR A 440 -17.63 32.88 0.98
C TYR A 440 -19.10 32.47 1.14
N LYS A 441 -19.98 33.47 1.28
CA LYS A 441 -21.44 33.26 1.24
C LYS A 441 -21.89 33.13 -0.22
N PRO A 442 -22.58 32.04 -0.61
CA PRO A 442 -23.11 31.91 -1.96
C PRO A 442 -24.15 33.01 -2.25
N ILE A 443 -24.12 33.56 -3.46
CA ILE A 443 -25.05 34.62 -3.88
C ILE A 443 -26.28 34.01 -4.56
N THR A 444 -26.10 32.96 -5.38
CA THR A 444 -27.16 32.24 -6.11
C THR A 444 -26.81 30.76 -6.25
N THR A 445 -27.72 29.94 -6.78
CA THR A 445 -27.48 28.53 -7.13
C THR A 445 -27.71 28.30 -8.62
N THR A 446 -27.22 27.19 -9.18
CA THR A 446 -27.42 26.86 -10.61
C THR A 446 -28.88 26.80 -11.01
N LEU A 447 -29.76 26.27 -10.14
CA LEU A 447 -31.20 26.20 -10.37
C LEU A 447 -31.84 27.59 -10.35
N LYS A 448 -31.50 28.40 -9.33
CA LYS A 448 -31.99 29.78 -9.21
C LYS A 448 -31.55 30.65 -10.38
N ARG A 449 -30.31 30.50 -10.84
CA ARG A 449 -29.78 31.21 -12.01
C ARG A 449 -30.53 30.82 -13.28
N LYS A 450 -30.88 29.55 -13.45
CA LYS A 450 -31.70 29.12 -14.60
C LYS A 450 -33.10 29.74 -14.55
N GLN A 451 -33.69 29.81 -13.36
CA GLN A 451 -34.98 30.45 -13.15
C GLN A 451 -34.92 31.96 -13.46
N GLU A 452 -33.84 32.65 -13.10
CA GLU A 452 -33.58 34.05 -13.47
C GLU A 452 -33.49 34.24 -14.98
N GLU A 453 -32.73 33.40 -15.70
CA GLU A 453 -32.64 33.46 -17.17
C GLU A 453 -33.99 33.26 -17.85
N VAL A 454 -34.74 32.24 -17.43
CA VAL A 454 -36.06 31.94 -17.99
C VAL A 454 -37.04 33.09 -17.70
N SER A 455 -36.98 33.66 -16.50
CA SER A 455 -37.78 34.83 -16.13
C SER A 455 -37.42 36.04 -16.97
N ALA A 456 -36.13 36.32 -17.15
CA ALA A 456 -35.64 37.42 -17.98
C ALA A 456 -36.06 37.25 -19.45
N LEU A 457 -35.93 36.04 -20.03
CA LEU A 457 -36.38 35.75 -21.39
C LEU A 457 -37.89 35.93 -21.55
N THR A 458 -38.67 35.51 -20.55
CA THR A 458 -40.13 35.66 -20.54
C THR A 458 -40.53 37.13 -20.49
N ILE A 459 -39.90 37.91 -19.61
CA ILE A 459 -40.11 39.36 -19.50
C ILE A 459 -39.69 40.08 -20.80
N GLN A 460 -38.52 39.75 -21.36
CA GLN A 460 -38.05 40.33 -22.62
C GLN A 460 -38.97 40.00 -23.80
N ARG A 461 -39.47 38.76 -23.88
CA ARG A 461 -40.47 38.37 -24.90
C ARG A 461 -41.77 39.12 -24.72
N ALA A 462 -42.27 39.26 -23.48
CA ALA A 462 -43.47 40.03 -23.18
C ALA A 462 -43.29 41.52 -23.52
N PHE A 463 -42.15 42.11 -23.18
CA PHE A 463 -41.81 43.50 -23.48
C PHE A 463 -41.66 43.76 -24.97
N ARG A 464 -41.01 42.85 -25.73
CA ARG A 464 -40.92 42.94 -27.19
C ARG A 464 -42.30 42.83 -27.86
N ARG A 465 -43.16 41.92 -27.37
CA ARG A 465 -44.55 41.81 -27.85
C ARG A 465 -45.35 43.08 -27.56
N TYR A 466 -45.19 43.66 -26.37
CA TYR A 466 -45.80 44.93 -26.01
C TYR A 466 -45.34 46.09 -26.90
N LEU A 467 -44.03 46.20 -27.16
CA LEU A 467 -43.48 47.21 -28.07
C LEU A 467 -44.01 47.06 -29.51
N MET A 468 -44.09 45.83 -30.01
CA MET A 468 -44.67 45.55 -31.33
C MET A 468 -46.15 46.00 -31.38
N GLN A 469 -46.96 45.65 -30.38
CA GLN A 469 -48.36 46.08 -30.31
C GLN A 469 -48.52 47.60 -30.22
N ARG A 470 -47.57 48.29 -29.59
CA ARG A 470 -47.56 49.76 -29.52
C ARG A 470 -47.13 50.43 -30.83
N SER A 471 -46.35 49.76 -31.67
CA SER A 471 -45.95 50.27 -33.00
C SER A 471 -47.01 50.10 -34.10
N PHE A 472 -48.03 49.26 -33.86
CA PHE A 472 -49.18 49.07 -34.77
C PHE A 472 -50.39 49.97 -34.41
N LYS A 473 -50.24 50.85 -33.42
CA LYS A 473 -51.13 51.99 -33.15
C LYS A 473 -50.39 53.27 -33.53
#